data_AF-A0A645IN55-F1
#
_entry.id   AF-A0A645IN55-F1
#
_cell.length_a   1.000
_cell.length_b   1.000
_cell.length_c   1.000
_cell.angle_alpha   90.00
_cell.angle_beta   90.00
_cell.angle_gamma   90.00
#
_symmetry.space_group_name_H-M   'P 1'
#
loop_
_entity.id
_entity.type
_entity.pdbx_description
1 polymer ?
#
loop_
_entity_poly.entity_id
_entity_poly.type
_entity_poly.pdbx_seq_one_letter_code
_entity_poly.pdbx_strand_id
1 'polypeptide(L)'
;MTGKKIGLDLEEGKPTLPIIYAMEHEVHGRELASLFRKKGLSEEEKDRAIELIKSTDSLDRCVARAQFSADKAQKYLTCIPESEYKESLKLLAQYTVSRDR
;
A
#
# COMPACT_ATOMS: atom_id res chain seq x y z
N MET A 1 0.95 1.41 -12.03
CA MET A 1 -0.20 1.26 -11.09
C MET A 1 -1.53 1.19 -11.85
N THR A 2 -2.25 0.07 -11.86
CA THR A 2 -3.72 0.10 -12.03
C THR A 2 -4.35 0.07 -10.64
N GLY A 3 -4.31 1.23 -9.98
CA GLY A 3 -4.80 1.47 -8.64
C GLY A 3 -4.73 2.99 -8.43
N LYS A 4 -5.81 3.58 -7.94
CA LYS A 4 -6.00 5.04 -7.86
C LYS A 4 -4.75 5.76 -7.31
N LYS A 5 -4.46 6.96 -7.83
CA LYS A 5 -3.35 7.80 -7.34
C LYS A 5 -3.56 8.05 -5.84
N ILE A 6 -2.49 8.08 -5.04
CA ILE A 6 -2.52 8.39 -3.59
C ILE A 6 -3.36 9.65 -3.29
N GLY A 7 -3.30 10.65 -4.18
CA GLY A 7 -4.11 11.86 -4.08
C GLY A 7 -5.62 11.62 -4.05
N LEU A 8 -6.10 10.58 -4.71
CA LEU A 8 -7.53 10.28 -4.76
C LEU A 8 -8.02 9.56 -3.50
N ASP A 9 -7.18 8.77 -2.84
CA ASP A 9 -7.50 8.22 -1.50
C ASP A 9 -7.57 9.33 -0.45
N LEU A 10 -6.71 10.36 -0.58
CA LEU A 10 -6.77 11.56 0.26
C LEU A 10 -8.06 12.37 0.02
N GLU A 11 -8.48 12.52 -1.23
CA GLU A 11 -9.75 13.19 -1.59
C GLU A 11 -10.99 12.45 -1.08
N GLU A 12 -10.98 11.12 -1.15
CA GLU A 12 -12.08 10.28 -0.66
C GLU A 12 -12.04 10.11 0.88
N GLY A 13 -11.01 10.64 1.56
CA GLY A 13 -10.81 10.48 2.99
C GLY A 13 -10.63 9.00 3.41
N LYS A 14 -10.11 8.17 2.51
CA LYS A 14 -9.94 6.73 2.74
C LYS A 14 -8.56 6.44 3.29
N PRO A 15 -8.44 5.93 4.53
CA PRO A 15 -7.15 5.66 5.14
C PRO A 15 -6.59 4.33 4.59
N THR A 16 -6.05 4.35 3.38
CA THR A 16 -5.39 3.18 2.79
C THR A 16 -4.07 2.89 3.50
N LEU A 17 -3.53 1.68 3.32
CA LEU A 17 -2.35 1.21 4.04
C LEU A 17 -1.13 2.14 3.93
N PRO A 18 -0.81 2.75 2.76
CA PRO A 18 0.27 3.73 2.67
C PRO A 18 0.06 4.94 3.59
N ILE A 19 -1.18 5.44 3.68
CA ILE A 19 -1.51 6.60 4.53
C ILE A 19 -1.39 6.22 6.01
N ILE A 20 -1.90 5.03 6.39
CA ILE A 20 -1.79 4.52 7.76
C ILE A 20 -0.33 4.43 8.19
N TYR A 21 0.53 3.80 7.39
CA TYR A 21 1.94 3.67 7.72
C TYR A 21 2.67 5.02 7.72
N ALA A 22 2.33 5.94 6.82
CA ALA A 22 2.92 7.28 6.82
C ALA A 22 2.53 8.08 8.08
N MET A 23 1.30 7.91 8.60
CA MET A 23 0.86 8.54 9.85
C MET A 23 1.57 8.01 11.09
N GLU A 24 2.16 6.82 11.03
CA GLU A 24 2.98 6.24 12.11
C GLU A 24 4.41 6.79 12.13
N HIS A 25 4.86 7.49 11.09
CA HIS A 25 6.21 8.02 11.00
C HIS A 25 6.47 9.10 12.08
N GLU A 26 7.58 8.98 12.81
CA GLU A 26 7.85 9.82 13.99
C GLU A 26 7.87 11.33 13.69
N VAL A 27 8.46 11.71 12.56
CA VAL A 27 8.65 13.12 12.18
C VAL A 27 7.45 13.69 11.42
N HIS A 28 6.89 12.92 10.50
CA HIS A 28 5.92 13.40 9.50
C HIS A 28 4.47 12.98 9.81
N GLY A 29 4.29 11.97 10.64
CA GLY A 29 3.00 11.33 10.86
C GLY A 29 1.98 12.23 11.54
N ARG A 30 2.43 13.09 12.49
CA ARG A 30 1.54 14.05 13.17
C ARG A 30 0.96 15.10 12.22
N GLU A 31 1.79 15.64 11.32
CA GLU A 31 1.34 16.61 10.31
C GLU A 31 0.35 15.96 9.34
N LEU A 32 0.69 14.78 8.83
CA LEU A 32 -0.17 14.03 7.92
C LEU A 32 -1.52 13.67 8.57
N ALA A 33 -1.51 13.22 9.83
CA ALA A 33 -2.73 12.90 10.56
C ALA A 33 -3.62 14.13 10.80
N SER A 34 -3.02 15.31 10.97
CA SER A 34 -3.76 16.58 11.06
C SER A 34 -4.44 16.93 9.75
N LEU A 35 -3.71 16.83 8.62
CA LEU A 35 -4.25 17.05 7.28
C LEU A 35 -5.40 16.06 6.98
N PHE A 36 -5.21 14.79 7.31
CA PHE A 36 -6.20 13.74 7.05
C PHE A 36 -7.52 13.92 7.83
N ARG A 37 -7.50 14.60 8.99
CA ARG A 37 -8.71 14.91 9.78
C ARG A 37 -9.44 16.16 9.29
N LYS A 38 -8.79 16.99 8.45
CA LYS A 38 -9.39 18.23 7.93
C LYS A 38 -10.45 17.89 6.89
N LYS A 39 -11.62 18.53 6.99
CA LYS A 39 -12.64 18.49 5.92
C LYS A 39 -12.31 19.53 4.86
N GLY A 40 -12.28 19.13 3.58
CA GLY A 40 -12.04 20.04 2.46
C GLY A 40 -10.61 20.56 2.42
N LEU A 41 -9.65 19.67 2.10
CA LEU A 41 -8.25 20.04 1.85
C LEU A 41 -8.16 20.93 0.60
N SER A 42 -7.34 21.99 0.67
CA SER A 42 -6.94 22.73 -0.54
C SER A 42 -5.99 21.89 -1.40
N GLU A 43 -5.76 22.29 -2.65
CA GLU A 43 -4.82 21.58 -3.52
C GLU A 43 -3.38 21.60 -2.94
N GLU A 44 -2.97 22.71 -2.33
CA GLU A 44 -1.65 22.81 -1.68
C GLU A 44 -1.53 21.86 -0.50
N GLU A 45 -2.60 21.67 0.27
CA GLU A 45 -2.61 20.73 1.39
C GLU A 45 -2.61 19.27 0.93
N LYS A 46 -3.25 18.97 -0.22
CA LYS A 46 -3.17 17.64 -0.85
C LYS A 46 -1.75 17.35 -1.32
N ASP A 47 -1.12 18.30 -2.00
CA ASP A 47 0.27 18.17 -2.45
C ASP A 47 1.20 17.97 -1.26
N ARG A 48 1.00 18.73 -0.19
CA ARG A 48 1.76 18.57 1.05
C ARG A 48 1.55 17.18 1.67
N ALA A 49 0.33 16.67 1.72
CA ALA A 49 0.07 15.32 2.22
C ALA A 49 0.77 14.24 1.38
N ILE A 50 0.78 14.40 0.05
CA ILE A 50 1.50 13.49 -0.86
C ILE A 50 3.01 13.55 -0.61
N GLU A 51 3.59 14.74 -0.42
CA GLU A 51 5.00 14.90 -0.08
C GLU A 51 5.36 14.24 1.24
N LEU A 52 4.54 14.42 2.28
CA LEU A 52 4.73 13.79 3.58
C LEU A 52 4.74 12.27 3.43
N ILE A 53 3.76 11.69 2.72
CA ILE A 53 3.70 10.24 2.49
C ILE A 53 4.99 9.74 1.79
N LYS A 54 5.46 10.45 0.76
CA LYS A 54 6.70 10.11 0.04
C LYS A 54 7.97 10.28 0.88
N SER A 55 7.91 11.10 1.92
CA SER A 55 9.03 11.35 2.84
C SER A 55 9.10 10.31 3.98
N THR A 56 8.29 9.25 3.92
CA THR A 56 8.28 8.15 4.89
C THR A 56 8.64 6.82 4.22
N ASP A 57 8.90 5.81 5.03
CA ASP A 57 9.07 4.42 4.60
C ASP A 57 7.74 3.69 4.29
N SER A 58 6.62 4.42 4.23
CA SER A 58 5.28 3.83 4.10
C SER A 58 5.11 2.95 2.85
N LEU A 59 5.69 3.34 1.73
CA LEU A 59 5.63 2.59 0.48
C LEU A 59 6.41 1.27 0.58
N ASP A 60 7.61 1.31 1.15
CA ASP A 60 8.43 0.13 1.37
C ASP A 60 7.76 -0.85 2.34
N ARG A 61 7.16 -0.33 3.42
CA ARG A 61 6.34 -1.12 4.35
C ARG A 61 5.13 -1.75 3.67
N CYS A 62 4.50 -1.06 2.71
CA CYS A 62 3.41 -1.62 1.91
C CYS A 62 3.89 -2.74 0.99
N VAL A 63 5.04 -2.57 0.33
CA VAL A 63 5.65 -3.60 -0.52
C VAL A 63 5.99 -4.84 0.32
N ALA A 64 6.63 -4.65 1.49
CA ALA A 64 6.93 -5.74 2.41
C ALA A 64 5.66 -6.47 2.88
N ARG A 65 4.57 -5.76 3.16
CA ARG A 65 3.28 -6.36 3.52
C ARG A 65 2.66 -7.16 2.37
N ALA A 66 2.78 -6.65 1.14
CA ALA A 66 2.32 -7.35 -0.06
C ALA A 66 3.11 -8.65 -0.25
N GLN A 67 4.44 -8.58 -0.17
CA GLN A 67 5.32 -9.75 -0.26
C GLN A 67 4.99 -10.80 0.81
N PHE A 68 4.83 -10.38 2.06
CA PHE A 68 4.41 -11.27 3.16
C PHE A 68 3.11 -12.01 2.84
N SER A 69 2.14 -11.32 2.22
CA SER A 69 0.86 -11.94 1.84
C SER A 69 1.04 -12.95 0.71
N ALA A 70 1.89 -12.68 -0.28
CA ALA A 70 2.20 -13.61 -1.37
C ALA A 70 2.95 -14.86 -0.87
N ASP A 71 3.91 -14.68 0.03
CA ASP A 71 4.64 -15.80 0.66
C ASP A 71 3.69 -16.69 1.47
N LYS A 72 2.76 -16.06 2.20
CA LYS A 72 1.73 -16.78 2.95
C LYS A 72 0.79 -17.55 2.04
N ALA A 73 0.38 -16.97 0.91
CA ALA A 73 -0.43 -17.66 -0.09
C ALA A 73 0.29 -18.90 -0.64
N GLN A 74 1.58 -18.79 -0.99
CA GLN A 74 2.38 -19.92 -1.45
C GLN A 74 2.49 -21.03 -0.38
N LYS A 75 2.66 -20.66 0.90
CA LYS A 75 2.66 -21.62 2.01
C LYS A 75 1.32 -22.36 2.13
N TYR A 76 0.19 -21.71 1.89
CA TYR A 76 -1.11 -22.39 1.94
C TYR A 76 -1.34 -23.36 0.78
N LEU A 77 -0.64 -23.20 -0.34
CA LEU A 77 -0.75 -24.12 -1.47
C LEU A 77 0.00 -25.45 -1.22
N THR A 78 0.83 -25.57 -0.18
CA THR A 78 1.64 -26.78 0.04
C THR A 78 0.81 -28.04 0.30
N CYS A 79 -0.42 -27.90 0.82
CA CYS A 79 -1.33 -29.02 1.06
C CYS A 79 -2.05 -29.53 -0.20
N ILE A 80 -1.96 -28.81 -1.33
CA ILE A 80 -2.59 -29.19 -2.59
C ILE A 80 -1.63 -30.08 -3.38
N PRO A 81 -2.08 -31.18 -4.01
CA PRO A 81 -1.24 -31.98 -4.92
C PRO A 81 -0.61 -31.15 -6.05
N GLU A 82 0.59 -31.52 -6.49
CA GLU A 82 1.24 -30.85 -7.63
C GLU A 82 0.39 -30.99 -8.89
N SER A 83 0.18 -29.85 -9.57
CA SER A 83 -0.63 -29.73 -10.78
C SER A 83 -0.32 -28.41 -11.48
N GLU A 84 -0.69 -28.30 -12.76
CA GLU A 84 -0.60 -27.03 -13.51
C GLU A 84 -1.41 -25.89 -12.84
N TYR A 85 -2.52 -26.23 -12.18
CA TYR A 85 -3.35 -25.26 -11.47
C TYR A 85 -2.65 -24.72 -10.21
N LYS A 86 -2.01 -25.60 -9.42
CA LYS A 86 -1.22 -25.20 -8.26
C LYS A 86 -0.08 -24.29 -8.67
N GLU A 87 0.62 -24.62 -9.76
CA GLU A 87 1.71 -23.81 -10.26
C GLU A 87 1.23 -22.44 -10.76
N SER A 88 0.11 -22.42 -11.49
CA SER A 88 -0.53 -21.17 -11.94
C SER A 88 -0.90 -20.24 -10.76
N LEU A 89 -1.40 -20.80 -9.65
CA LEU A 89 -1.71 -20.02 -8.44
C LEU A 89 -0.47 -19.45 -7.76
N LYS A 90 0.63 -20.22 -7.70
CA LYS A 90 1.92 -19.71 -7.18
C LYS A 90 2.43 -18.55 -8.04
N LEU A 91 2.42 -18.71 -9.36
CA LEU A 91 2.83 -17.68 -10.30
C LEU A 91 1.96 -16.42 -10.18
N LEU A 92 0.64 -16.58 -10.04
CA LEU A 92 -0.27 -15.45 -9.83
C LEU A 92 0.05 -14.66 -8.55
N ALA A 93 0.34 -15.36 -7.45
CA ALA A 93 0.70 -14.72 -6.19
C ALA A 93 2.02 -13.92 -6.31
N GLN A 94 3.03 -14.48 -6.96
CA GLN A 94 4.31 -13.82 -7.20
C GLN A 94 4.15 -12.62 -8.14
N TYR A 95 3.45 -12.81 -9.27
CA TYR A 95 3.18 -11.75 -10.24
C TYR A 95 2.48 -10.55 -9.61
N THR A 96 1.53 -10.78 -8.71
CA THR A 96 0.76 -9.69 -8.07
C THR A 96 1.65 -8.73 -7.27
N VAL A 97 2.77 -9.20 -6.71
CA VAL A 97 3.70 -8.39 -5.91
C VAL A 97 4.91 -7.90 -6.69
N SER A 98 5.30 -8.60 -7.75
CA SER A 98 6.51 -8.31 -8.55
C SER A 98 6.26 -7.46 -9.78
N ARG A 99 5.01 -7.08 -10.09
CA ARG A 99 4.72 -6.22 -11.24
C ARG A 99 5.49 -4.91 -11.11
N ASP A 100 6.48 -4.74 -12.00
CA ASP A 100 7.06 -3.44 -12.30
C ASP A 100 5.94 -2.46 -12.64
N ARG A 101 6.03 -1.29 -12.01
CA ARG A 101 4.98 -0.27 -11.96
C ARG A 101 5.11 0.78 -13.03
#